data_AF-A0A3B0XVV3-F1
#
_entry.id   AF-A0A3B0XVV3-F1
#
_cell.length_a   1.000
_cell.length_b   1.000
_cell.length_c   1.000
_cell.angle_alpha   90.00
_cell.angle_beta   90.00
_cell.angle_gamma   90.00
#
_symmetry.space_group_name_H-M   'P 1'
#
loop_
_entity.id
_entity.type
_entity.pdbx_description
1 polymer ?
#
loop_
_entity_poly.entity_id
_entity_poly.type
_entity_poly.pdbx_seq_one_letter_code
_entity_poly.pdbx_strand_id
1 'polypeptide(L)'
;MKKNLQQVLNKIFQVILVLILLLDVYELVNYLSAPEDYMFGTEVNGWRYSSEMYYSGVLLFELLLVSSVLFAGFSRMSIKSLLLLRGLVFVIVAAFWFL
;
A
#
# COMPACT_ATOMS: atom_id res chain seq x y z
N MET A 1 30.13 7.18 -17.77
CA MET A 1 28.70 7.20 -18.19
C MET A 1 27.79 6.26 -17.40
N LYS A 2 28.09 4.96 -17.24
CA LYS A 2 27.22 4.01 -16.51
C LYS A 2 26.86 4.45 -15.07
N LYS A 3 27.80 5.00 -14.30
CA LYS A 3 27.55 5.51 -12.94
C LYS A 3 26.55 6.68 -12.88
N ASN A 4 26.60 7.61 -13.84
CA ASN A 4 25.68 8.75 -13.88
C ASN A 4 24.26 8.30 -14.26
N LEU A 5 24.14 7.39 -15.22
CA LEU A 5 22.84 6.82 -15.59
C LEU A 5 22.18 6.11 -14.39
N GLN A 6 22.94 5.32 -13.64
CA GLN A 6 22.42 4.61 -12.47
C GLN A 6 22.02 5.55 -11.33
N GLN A 7 22.75 6.65 -11.13
CA GLN A 7 22.35 7.69 -10.17
C GLN A 7 21.05 8.39 -10.60
N VAL A 8 20.88 8.69 -11.88
CA VAL A 8 19.65 9.31 -12.41
C VAL A 8 18.46 8.36 -12.24
N LEU A 9 18.61 7.09 -12.61
CA LEU A 9 17.57 6.08 -12.45
C LEU A 9 17.15 5.89 -10.98
N ASN A 10 18.11 5.88 -10.05
CA ASN A 10 17.81 5.80 -8.63
C ASN A 10 16.99 7.01 -8.13
N LYS A 11 17.31 8.22 -8.60
CA LYS A 11 16.56 9.43 -8.24
C LYS A 11 15.13 9.40 -8.80
N ILE A 12 14.97 9.00 -10.06
CA ILE A 12 13.65 8.85 -10.68
C ILE A 12 12.82 7.83 -9.90
N PHE A 13 13.40 6.68 -9.57
CA PHE A 13 12.74 5.64 -8.79
C PHE A 13 12.32 6.15 -7.39
N GLN A 14 13.19 6.92 -6.72
CA GLN A 14 12.85 7.55 -5.44
C GLN A 14 11.67 8.52 -5.57
N VAL A 15 11.64 9.36 -6.60
CA VAL A 15 10.53 10.29 -6.85
C VAL A 15 9.23 9.53 -7.07
N ILE A 16 9.24 8.49 -7.90
CA ILE A 16 8.06 7.64 -8.13
C ILE A 16 7.59 7.00 -6.83
N LEU A 17 8.52 6.48 -6.02
CA LEU A 17 8.19 5.87 -4.73
C LEU A 17 7.50 6.86 -3.78
N VAL A 18 7.98 8.11 -3.73
CA VAL A 18 7.35 9.16 -2.92
C VAL A 18 5.96 9.51 -3.43
N LEU A 19 5.77 9.60 -4.75
CA LEU A 19 4.45 9.87 -5.32
C LEU A 19 3.44 8.78 -4.99
N ILE A 20 3.84 7.50 -5.07
CA ILE A 20 2.99 6.37 -4.68
C ILE A 20 2.62 6.48 -3.20
N LEU A 21 3.58 6.74 -2.32
CA LEU A 21 3.30 6.91 -0.89
C LEU A 21 2.34 8.07 -0.59
N LEU A 22 2.46 9.17 -1.31
CA LEU A 22 1.56 10.32 -1.12
C LEU A 22 0.13 9.98 -1.55
N LEU A 23 -0.03 9.16 -2.60
CA LEU A 23 -1.34 8.65 -3.01
C LEU A 23 -1.91 7.69 -1.96
N ASP A 24 -1.13 6.72 -1.49
CA ASP A 24 -1.54 5.79 -0.44
C ASP A 24 -1.99 6.54 0.83
N VAL A 25 -1.23 7.56 1.26
CA VAL A 25 -1.59 8.38 2.42
C VAL A 25 -2.86 9.21 2.16
N TYR A 26 -3.02 9.75 0.95
CA TYR A 26 -4.20 10.53 0.58
C TYR A 26 -5.46 9.66 0.60
N GLU A 27 -5.41 8.45 0.04
CA GLU A 27 -6.52 7.49 0.04
C GLU A 27 -6.87 7.07 1.48
N LEU A 28 -5.86 6.76 2.30
CA LEU A 28 -6.05 6.43 3.71
C LEU A 28 -6.72 7.57 4.49
N VAL A 29 -6.27 8.82 4.29
CA VAL A 29 -6.86 9.99 4.96
C VAL A 29 -8.29 10.23 4.48
N ASN A 30 -8.56 10.12 3.19
CA ASN A 30 -9.91 10.26 2.65
C ASN A 30 -10.87 9.22 3.23
N TYR A 31 -10.44 7.96 3.29
CA TYR A 31 -11.25 6.92 3.90
C TYR A 31 -11.53 7.18 5.38
N LEU A 32 -10.49 7.52 6.17
CA LEU A 32 -10.67 7.80 7.59
C LEU A 32 -11.54 9.03 7.86
N SER A 33 -11.63 9.95 6.91
CA SER A 33 -12.43 11.17 7.03
C SER A 33 -13.91 10.95 6.72
N ALA A 34 -14.24 10.04 5.81
CA ALA A 34 -15.61 9.73 5.39
C ALA A 34 -15.74 8.25 4.99
N PRO A 35 -15.68 7.31 5.95
CA PRO A 35 -15.71 5.89 5.64
C PRO A 35 -17.03 5.45 4.99
N GLU A 36 -18.13 6.14 5.30
CA GLU A 36 -19.47 5.92 4.74
C GLU A 36 -19.54 6.05 3.21
N ASP A 37 -18.69 6.88 2.60
CA ASP A 37 -18.65 7.06 1.14
C ASP A 37 -18.08 5.83 0.39
N TYR A 38 -17.43 4.93 1.13
CA TYR A 38 -16.80 3.71 0.62
C TYR A 38 -17.56 2.44 1.02
N MET A 39 -18.60 2.58 1.85
CA MET A 39 -19.45 1.49 2.31
C MET A 39 -20.67 1.34 1.38
N PHE A 40 -20.57 0.43 0.43
CA PHE A 40 -21.70 0.00 -0.39
C PHE A 40 -22.24 -1.31 0.17
N GLY A 41 -23.51 -1.29 0.55
CA GLY A 41 -24.26 -2.46 0.98
C GLY A 41 -25.31 -2.81 -0.07
N THR A 42 -25.30 -4.04 -0.58
CA THR A 42 -26.41 -4.56 -1.38
C THR A 42 -26.86 -5.91 -0.84
N GLU A 43 -28.16 -6.15 -0.88
CA GLU A 43 -28.74 -7.41 -0.42
C GLU A 43 -29.17 -8.23 -1.63
N VAL A 44 -28.55 -9.40 -1.83
CA VAL A 44 -28.87 -10.30 -2.95
C VAL A 44 -29.35 -11.62 -2.34
N ASN A 45 -30.61 -11.99 -2.59
CA ASN A 45 -31.24 -13.21 -2.05
C ASN A 45 -31.21 -13.32 -0.50
N GLY A 46 -31.33 -12.20 0.23
CA GLY A 46 -31.30 -12.17 1.69
C GLY A 46 -29.88 -12.26 2.30
N TRP A 47 -28.85 -12.27 1.46
CA TRP A 47 -27.46 -12.17 1.88
C TRP A 47 -27.01 -10.72 1.77
N ARG A 48 -26.63 -10.14 2.90
CA ARG A 48 -26.14 -8.76 3.00
C ARG A 48 -24.67 -8.76 2.61
N TYR A 49 -24.36 -8.19 1.46
CA TYR A 49 -22.98 -7.95 1.03
C TYR A 49 -22.61 -6.53 1.44
N SER A 50 -21.62 -6.38 2.32
CA SER A 50 -21.00 -5.09 2.64
C SER A 50 -19.60 -5.04 2.04
N SER A 51 -19.23 -3.90 1.46
CA SER A 51 -17.87 -3.65 0.97
C SER A 51 -16.87 -3.38 2.10
N GLU A 52 -17.29 -3.40 3.37
CA GLU A 52 -16.46 -3.04 4.52
C GLU A 52 -15.21 -3.91 4.61
N MET A 53 -15.36 -5.23 4.41
CA MET A 53 -14.25 -6.19 4.47
C MET A 53 -13.25 -5.99 3.32
N TYR A 54 -13.75 -5.69 2.12
CA TYR A 54 -12.93 -5.41 0.95
C TYR A 54 -12.10 -4.13 1.16
N TYR A 55 -12.74 -3.03 1.57
CA TYR A 55 -12.07 -1.75 1.79
C TYR A 55 -11.10 -1.78 2.96
N SER A 56 -11.45 -2.43 4.07
CA SER A 56 -10.53 -2.57 5.22
C SER A 56 -9.30 -3.42 4.88
N GLY A 57 -9.42 -4.40 3.97
CA GLY A 57 -8.26 -5.12 3.41
C GLY A 57 -7.34 -4.24 2.57
N VAL A 58 -7.91 -3.40 1.68
CA VAL A 58 -7.15 -2.44 0.87
C VAL A 58 -6.40 -1.44 1.75
N LEU A 59 -7.06 -0.87 2.76
CA LEU A 59 -6.45 0.07 3.69
C LEU A 59 -5.34 -0.54 4.54
N LEU A 60 -5.54 -1.77 5.02
CA LEU A 60 -4.51 -2.48 5.77
C LEU A 60 -3.26 -2.69 4.89
N PHE A 61 -3.46 -3.00 3.61
CA PHE A 61 -2.37 -3.14 2.64
C PHE A 61 -1.64 -1.82 2.39
N GLU A 62 -2.37 -0.72 2.17
CA GLU A 62 -1.81 0.63 2.01
C GLU A 62 -1.02 1.05 3.25
N LEU A 63 -1.57 0.85 4.44
CA LEU A 63 -0.92 1.18 5.72
C LEU A 63 0.38 0.38 5.91
N LEU A 64 0.38 -0.91 5.56
CA LEU A 64 1.58 -1.76 5.61
C LEU A 64 2.62 -1.32 4.56
N LEU A 65 2.19 -0.94 3.36
CA LEU A 65 3.05 -0.39 2.31
C LEU A 65 3.76 0.88 2.79
N VAL A 66 3.01 1.84 3.33
CA VAL A 66 3.54 3.09 3.87
C VAL A 66 4.52 2.82 5.01
N SER A 67 4.11 1.98 5.97
CA SER A 67 4.95 1.61 7.12
C SER A 67 6.26 0.93 6.71
N SER A 68 6.22 0.06 5.69
CA SER A 68 7.41 -0.65 5.20
C SER A 68 8.45 0.29 4.58
N VAL A 69 8.01 1.33 3.85
CA VAL A 69 8.92 2.30 3.23
C VAL A 69 9.49 3.25 4.27
N LEU A 70 8.66 3.75 5.20
CA LEU A 70 9.12 4.57 6.30
C LEU A 70 10.16 3.81 7.13
N PHE A 71 9.86 2.56 7.52
CA PHE A 71 10.77 1.70 8.26
C PHE A 71 12.10 1.50 7.53
N ALA A 72 12.07 1.21 6.23
CA ALA A 72 13.27 1.01 5.44
C ALA A 72 14.10 2.30 5.28
N GLY A 73 13.46 3.47 5.22
CA GLY A 73 14.11 4.78 5.25
C GLY A 73 14.83 5.06 6.57
N PHE A 74 14.19 4.73 7.71
CA PHE A 74 14.80 4.87 9.04
C PHE A 74 15.93 3.88 9.29
N SER A 75 15.79 2.64 8.81
CA SER A 75 16.75 1.55 9.06
C SER A 75 17.92 1.51 8.08
N ARG A 76 18.04 2.49 7.16
CA ARG A 76 19.05 2.53 6.09
C ARG A 76 19.13 1.21 5.33
N MET A 77 17.99 0.53 5.17
CA MET A 77 17.94 -0.80 4.55
C MET A 77 18.34 -0.72 3.08
N SER A 78 19.02 -1.76 2.61
CA SER A 78 19.33 -1.88 1.19
C SER A 78 18.04 -2.00 0.37
N ILE A 79 18.06 -1.54 -0.89
CA ILE A 79 16.91 -1.66 -1.81
C ILE A 79 16.44 -3.12 -1.94
N LYS A 80 17.35 -4.09 -1.93
CA LYS A 80 17.01 -5.53 -1.96
C LYS A 80 16.17 -5.94 -0.76
N SER A 81 16.54 -5.46 0.42
CA SER A 81 15.83 -5.77 1.67
C SER A 81 14.45 -5.10 1.71
N LEU A 82 14.32 -3.89 1.14
CA LEU A 82 13.04 -3.19 1.01
C LEU A 82 12.08 -3.91 0.05
N LEU A 83 12.60 -4.43 -1.07
CA LEU A 83 11.82 -5.24 -2.02
C LEU A 83 11.34 -6.56 -1.41
N LEU A 84 12.19 -7.24 -0.62
CA LEU A 84 11.81 -8.47 0.10
C LEU A 84 10.71 -8.18 1.14
N LEU A 85 10.84 -7.08 1.89
CA LEU A 85 9.83 -6.66 2.86
C LEU A 85 8.49 -6.38 2.19
N ARG A 86 8.48 -5.67 1.06
CA ARG A 86 7.26 -5.42 0.28
C ARG A 86 6.64 -6.69 -0.28
N GLY A 87 7.47 -7.61 -0.81
CA GLY A 87 6.99 -8.91 -1.27
C GLY A 87 6.33 -9.73 -0.16
N LEU A 88 6.91 -9.70 1.04
CA LEU A 88 6.34 -10.37 2.23
C LEU A 88 4.98 -9.76 2.61
N VAL A 89 4.88 -8.43 2.67
CA VAL A 89 3.62 -7.71 2.96
C VAL A 89 2.54 -8.09 1.95
N PHE A 90 2.88 -8.13 0.66
CA PHE A 90 1.94 -8.52 -0.40
C PHE A 90 1.43 -9.95 -0.22
N VAL A 91 2.32 -10.90 0.12
CA VAL A 91 1.94 -12.30 0.37
C VAL A 91 1.03 -12.42 1.59
N ILE A 92 1.31 -11.67 2.67
CA ILE A 92 0.49 -11.69 3.89
C ILE A 92 -0.91 -11.15 3.61
N VAL A 93 -1.03 -10.04 2.88
CA VAL A 93 -2.33 -9.48 2.51
C VAL A 93 -3.09 -10.40 1.57
N ALA A 94 -2.42 -10.98 0.58
CA ALA A 94 -3.05 -11.97 -0.30
C ALA A 94 -3.57 -13.17 0.50
N ALA A 95 -2.79 -13.69 1.46
CA ALA A 95 -3.22 -14.79 2.31
C ALA A 95 -4.45 -14.44 3.17
N PHE A 96 -4.53 -13.20 3.69
CA PHE A 96 -5.70 -12.69 4.40
C PHE A 96 -6.95 -12.58 3.51
N TRP A 97 -6.77 -12.35 2.21
CA TRP A 97 -7.88 -12.21 1.26
C TRP A 97 -8.54 -13.54 0.87
N PHE A 98 -7.83 -14.66 1.03
CA PHE A 98 -8.30 -16.00 0.69
C PHE A 98 -8.75 -16.84 1.91
N LEU A 99 -8.71 -16.27 3.12
CA LEU A 99 -9.20 -16.85 4.37
C LEU A 99 -10.62 -16.38 4.69
#